data_AF-A0A559L5W3-F1
#
_entry.id   AF-A0A559L5W3-F1
#
_cell.length_a   1.000
_cell.length_b   1.000
_cell.length_c   1.000
_cell.angle_alpha   90.00
_cell.angle_beta   90.00
_cell.angle_gamma   90.00
#
_symmetry.space_group_name_H-M   'P 1'
#
loop_
_entity.id
_entity.type
_entity.pdbx_description
1 polymer ?
#
loop_
_entity_poly.entity_id
_entity_poly.type
_entity_poly.pdbx_seq_one_letter_code
_entity_poly.pdbx_strand_id
1 'polypeptide(L)'
;MVVNRASEYGDIVNKCITKEARRIMGNGKFNFDDLKKLKPVSPEWPKEPGIYVIIYNDFGGRKIQDTVHDTACYVGQTIDFNTRRTAHQTHARNGKKTVHYRLASKAKNMIMVPIVLQTTSDVPANFLDIAEFSMVCLLKSWYTVLFSPAGPSVVGSYNGDFTACLTFSRLMRQIRSRTNWAPSESYGLNWQTPVFKHPKAEESWTSWYNPTKQVYVYRTRRVLQVGKDFITIRWSKDIKVQIPLKVGQDAGLRRIQAVHLVVEVAKNKEGDYLTHPLRFVRFPPKVGRNSELEKLRSLAVMVQWLPEGETEWKQYYIERRSLWEPISKTNPALYIYRLGIGMLCDVEKVNYTNSPSWLLSTLPTKVNFLRYDHLQQKRILEVVEHQVLRWPDNNTMDHNKDRLLELFPPQQFPNTRIGEKPAHGFLSPPKRSACDICLSQRTTTKCDYDPTDHSCQCCRPLQRVCTWSRTPPGEKKNIMDSFVHGKPLDELGIAVNISRNEGALVRTMEEPPFNPDIENEEHAELTGAQ
;
A
#
# COMPACT_ATOMS: atom_id res chain seq x y z
N MET A 1 -33.51 2.09 -15.63
CA MET A 1 -33.72 3.45 -15.09
C MET A 1 -32.39 4.20 -14.83
N VAL A 2 -31.38 4.08 -15.71
CA VAL A 2 -30.03 4.66 -15.51
C VAL A 2 -29.65 5.66 -16.62
N VAL A 3 -30.34 5.64 -17.76
CA VAL A 3 -29.97 6.40 -18.97
C VAL A 3 -30.28 7.90 -18.86
N ASN A 4 -31.37 8.30 -18.19
CA ASN A 4 -31.79 9.73 -18.15
C ASN A 4 -30.86 10.64 -17.32
N ARG A 5 -30.16 10.10 -16.31
CA ARG A 5 -29.27 10.92 -15.47
C ARG A 5 -27.98 11.32 -16.17
N ALA A 6 -27.44 10.49 -17.06
CA ALA A 6 -26.14 10.72 -17.68
C ALA A 6 -26.16 11.89 -18.69
N SER A 7 -27.24 12.01 -19.48
CA SER A 7 -27.44 13.13 -20.41
C SER A 7 -27.63 14.45 -19.66
N GLU A 8 -28.46 14.45 -18.62
CA GLU A 8 -28.67 15.63 -17.75
C GLU A 8 -27.35 16.12 -17.13
N TYR A 9 -26.48 15.19 -16.70
CA TYR A 9 -25.14 15.55 -16.21
C TYR A 9 -24.21 16.08 -17.29
N GLY A 10 -24.22 15.49 -18.49
CA GLY A 10 -23.48 15.99 -19.63
C GLY A 10 -23.87 17.43 -19.98
N ASP A 11 -25.16 17.75 -19.91
CA ASP A 11 -25.68 19.10 -20.14
C ASP A 11 -25.24 20.09 -19.06
N ILE A 12 -25.22 19.69 -17.79
CA ILE A 12 -24.72 20.51 -16.69
C ILE A 12 -23.22 20.78 -16.85
N VAL A 13 -22.40 19.76 -17.14
CA VAL A 13 -20.97 19.93 -17.41
C VAL A 13 -20.77 20.89 -18.58
N ASN A 14 -21.49 20.67 -19.69
CA ASN A 14 -21.42 21.54 -20.86
C ASN A 14 -21.76 23.00 -20.51
N LYS A 15 -22.82 23.23 -19.72
CA LYS A 15 -23.22 24.57 -19.23
C LYS A 15 -22.16 25.24 -18.36
N CYS A 16 -21.37 24.47 -17.61
CA CYS A 16 -20.29 24.94 -16.76
C CYS A 16 -18.94 25.15 -17.50
N ILE A 17 -18.80 24.68 -18.74
CA ILE A 17 -17.66 25.06 -19.59
C ILE A 17 -17.76 26.57 -19.86
N THR A 18 -16.65 27.31 -19.68
CA THR A 18 -16.60 28.76 -19.95
C THR A 18 -17.05 29.05 -21.40
N LYS A 19 -17.67 30.20 -21.64
CA LYS A 19 -18.27 30.52 -22.95
C LYS A 19 -17.23 30.44 -24.06
N GLU A 20 -16.04 30.97 -23.81
CA GLU A 20 -14.92 30.98 -24.74
C GLU A 20 -14.38 29.58 -24.99
N ALA A 21 -14.21 28.76 -23.95
CA ALA A 21 -13.76 27.37 -24.12
C ALA A 21 -14.80 26.54 -24.86
N ARG A 22 -16.10 26.72 -24.58
CA ARG A 22 -17.19 26.06 -25.31
C ARG A 22 -17.19 26.43 -26.78
N ARG A 23 -16.94 27.70 -27.11
CA ARG A 23 -16.84 28.17 -28.50
C ARG A 23 -15.69 27.52 -29.25
N ILE A 24 -14.53 27.38 -28.60
CA ILE A 24 -13.33 26.77 -29.20
C ILE A 24 -13.51 25.25 -29.35
N MET A 25 -14.03 24.59 -28.31
CA MET A 25 -14.10 23.14 -28.24
C MET A 25 -15.37 22.55 -28.86
N GLY A 26 -16.38 23.36 -29.14
CA GLY A 26 -17.74 22.91 -29.45
C GLY A 26 -17.88 22.04 -30.70
N ASN A 27 -16.99 22.18 -31.69
CA ASN A 27 -16.95 21.34 -32.87
C ASN A 27 -15.94 20.16 -32.75
N GLY A 28 -15.23 20.08 -31.63
CA GLY A 28 -14.20 19.07 -31.35
C GLY A 28 -12.94 19.13 -32.21
N LYS A 29 -12.79 20.15 -33.07
CA LYS A 29 -11.65 20.35 -33.96
C LYS A 29 -10.89 21.61 -33.54
N PHE A 30 -10.09 21.47 -32.49
CA PHE A 30 -9.28 22.54 -31.92
C PHE A 30 -7.86 22.06 -31.65
N ASN A 31 -6.92 22.99 -31.54
CA ASN A 31 -5.55 22.67 -31.13
C ASN A 31 -5.16 23.38 -29.82
N PHE A 32 -3.96 23.08 -29.31
CA PHE A 32 -3.47 23.74 -28.10
C PHE A 32 -3.21 25.23 -28.30
N ASP A 33 -2.93 25.71 -29.51
CA ASP A 33 -2.80 27.14 -29.79
C ASP A 33 -4.15 27.86 -29.69
N ASP A 34 -5.25 27.20 -30.04
CA ASP A 34 -6.59 27.72 -29.80
C ASP A 34 -6.86 27.85 -28.30
N LEU A 35 -6.53 26.83 -27.50
CA LEU A 35 -6.68 26.90 -26.05
C LEU A 35 -5.81 27.99 -25.40
N LYS A 36 -4.63 28.29 -25.95
CA LYS A 36 -3.77 29.41 -25.49
C LYS A 36 -4.43 30.79 -25.66
N LYS A 37 -5.44 30.92 -26.54
CA LYS A 37 -6.21 32.17 -26.73
C LYS A 37 -7.22 32.43 -25.62
N LEU A 38 -7.51 31.44 -24.77
CA LEU A 38 -8.35 31.64 -23.59
C LEU A 38 -7.67 32.58 -22.60
N LYS A 39 -8.48 33.34 -21.85
CA LYS A 39 -7.97 34.26 -20.83
C LYS A 39 -7.16 33.46 -19.78
N PRO A 40 -5.84 33.69 -19.65
CA PRO A 40 -5.04 32.98 -18.67
C PRO A 40 -5.43 33.37 -17.24
N VAL A 41 -5.20 32.45 -16.30
CA VAL A 41 -5.35 32.72 -14.87
C VAL A 41 -4.47 33.91 -14.46
N SER A 42 -5.05 34.91 -13.80
CA SER A 42 -4.35 36.09 -13.26
C SER A 42 -4.56 36.21 -11.74
N PRO A 43 -3.84 37.10 -11.03
CA PRO A 43 -4.05 37.32 -9.59
C PRO A 43 -5.48 37.70 -9.21
N GLU A 44 -6.21 38.32 -10.14
CA GLU A 44 -7.59 38.79 -9.98
C GLU A 44 -8.63 37.70 -10.32
N TRP A 45 -8.21 36.46 -10.59
CA TRP A 45 -9.13 35.38 -10.91
C TRP A 45 -10.01 35.02 -9.69
N PRO A 46 -11.33 34.83 -9.85
CA PRO A 46 -12.21 34.52 -8.73
C PRO A 46 -11.87 33.16 -8.08
N LYS A 47 -12.17 33.07 -6.78
CA LYS A 47 -12.05 31.83 -5.99
C LYS A 47 -13.31 30.99 -6.19
N GLU A 48 -13.33 30.25 -7.28
CA GLU A 48 -14.42 29.35 -7.64
C GLU A 48 -13.90 27.93 -7.87
N PRO A 49 -14.65 26.87 -7.46
CA PRO A 49 -14.31 25.50 -7.82
C PRO A 49 -14.36 25.30 -9.33
N GLY A 50 -13.34 24.68 -9.90
CA GLY A 50 -13.31 24.45 -11.34
C GLY A 50 -12.11 23.65 -11.83
N ILE A 51 -12.08 23.45 -13.15
CA ILE A 51 -11.06 22.68 -13.87
C ILE A 51 -10.21 23.62 -14.71
N TYR A 52 -8.90 23.43 -14.67
CA TYR A 52 -7.92 24.13 -15.50
C TYR A 52 -7.12 23.16 -16.37
N VAL A 53 -6.56 23.71 -17.43
CA VAL A 53 -5.51 23.11 -18.26
C VAL A 53 -4.25 23.96 -18.11
N ILE A 54 -3.11 23.33 -17.84
CA ILE A 54 -1.79 23.94 -17.98
C ILE A 54 -1.17 23.44 -19.27
N ILE A 55 -0.70 24.37 -20.07
CA ILE A 55 -0.02 24.14 -21.34
C ILE A 55 1.44 24.56 -21.16
N TYR A 56 2.35 23.62 -21.40
CA TYR A 56 3.79 23.82 -21.37
C TYR A 56 4.32 23.79 -22.80
N ASN A 57 4.98 24.86 -23.23
CA ASN A 57 5.58 24.94 -24.57
C ASN A 57 7.10 24.84 -24.48
N ASP A 58 7.71 24.35 -25.56
CA ASP A 58 9.15 24.32 -25.78
C ASP A 58 9.89 23.59 -24.65
N PHE A 59 9.34 22.48 -24.18
CA PHE A 59 9.90 21.70 -23.06
C PHE A 59 11.08 20.79 -23.46
N GLY A 60 11.68 21.04 -24.62
CA GLY A 60 12.77 20.26 -25.21
C GLY A 60 12.32 19.19 -26.21
N GLY A 61 11.01 19.06 -26.47
CA GLY A 61 10.46 18.08 -27.40
C GLY A 61 10.52 16.65 -26.86
N ARG A 62 9.45 15.88 -27.02
CA ARG A 62 9.47 14.43 -26.77
C ARG A 62 8.92 13.69 -27.95
N LYS A 63 9.72 12.75 -28.46
CA LYS A 63 9.33 11.85 -29.52
C LYS A 63 8.49 10.72 -28.92
N ILE A 64 7.26 10.58 -29.39
CA ILE A 64 6.42 9.39 -29.18
C ILE A 64 6.24 8.80 -30.58
N GLN A 65 6.76 7.59 -30.81
CA GLN A 65 6.84 7.01 -32.15
C GLN A 65 7.52 7.97 -33.13
N ASP A 66 6.89 8.33 -34.25
CA ASP A 66 7.44 9.25 -35.25
C ASP A 66 7.05 10.71 -35.04
N THR A 67 6.25 11.01 -34.01
CA THR A 67 5.76 12.37 -33.73
C THR A 67 6.56 13.01 -32.62
N VAL A 68 7.14 14.18 -32.89
CA VAL A 68 7.75 15.03 -31.86
C VAL A 68 6.70 15.95 -31.29
N HIS A 69 6.43 15.83 -29.99
CA HIS A 69 5.55 16.71 -29.25
C HIS A 69 6.36 17.84 -28.63
N ASP A 70 6.08 19.07 -29.03
CA ASP A 70 6.68 20.32 -28.52
C ASP A 70 5.81 21.01 -27.45
N THR A 71 4.55 20.61 -27.37
CA THR A 71 3.54 21.06 -26.41
C THR A 71 3.15 19.91 -25.48
N ALA A 72 3.18 20.17 -24.17
CA ALA A 72 2.71 19.24 -23.14
C ALA A 72 1.53 19.83 -22.36
N CYS A 73 0.63 18.98 -21.86
CA CYS A 73 -0.54 19.45 -21.12
C CYS A 73 -0.80 18.68 -19.83
N TYR A 74 -1.35 19.39 -18.84
CA TYR A 74 -1.81 18.88 -17.55
C TYR A 74 -3.20 19.42 -17.24
N VAL A 75 -4.13 18.56 -16.84
CA VAL A 75 -5.48 18.94 -16.39
C VAL A 75 -5.56 18.81 -14.88
N GLY A 76 -6.25 19.72 -14.19
CA GLY A 76 -6.49 19.57 -12.75
C GLY A 76 -7.66 20.40 -12.24
N GLN A 77 -8.01 20.16 -10.98
CA GLN A 77 -9.06 20.90 -10.27
C GLN A 77 -8.49 21.84 -9.20
N THR A 78 -9.20 22.93 -8.93
CA THR A 78 -8.87 23.88 -7.85
C THR A 78 -10.10 24.68 -7.43
N ILE A 79 -10.06 25.30 -6.24
CA ILE A 79 -10.99 26.35 -5.80
C ILE A 79 -10.33 27.75 -5.85
N ASP A 80 -9.03 27.79 -6.08
CA ASP A 80 -8.23 29.02 -6.17
C ASP A 80 -7.21 28.83 -7.30
N PHE A 81 -7.52 29.40 -8.45
CA PHE A 81 -6.71 29.25 -9.66
C PHE A 81 -5.35 29.93 -9.53
N ASN A 82 -5.29 31.13 -8.93
CA ASN A 82 -4.03 31.88 -8.82
C ASN A 82 -3.06 31.22 -7.84
N THR A 83 -3.55 30.78 -6.68
CA THR A 83 -2.75 30.02 -5.71
C THR A 83 -2.21 28.74 -6.36
N ARG A 84 -3.05 28.02 -7.12
CA ARG A 84 -2.62 26.80 -7.80
C ARG A 84 -1.60 27.05 -8.91
N ARG A 85 -1.79 28.10 -9.71
CA ARG A 85 -0.82 28.56 -10.73
C ARG A 85 0.54 28.84 -10.09
N THR A 86 0.55 29.61 -9.01
CA THR A 86 1.77 29.99 -8.26
C THR A 86 2.49 28.76 -7.69
N ALA A 87 1.72 27.79 -7.16
CA ALA A 87 2.27 26.53 -6.68
C ALA A 87 2.98 25.75 -7.81
N HIS A 88 2.35 25.61 -8.98
CA HIS A 88 2.95 24.94 -10.13
C HIS A 88 4.23 25.64 -10.61
N GLN A 89 4.22 26.98 -10.70
CA GLN A 89 5.41 27.77 -11.08
C GLN A 89 6.56 27.58 -10.07
N THR A 90 6.25 27.65 -8.78
CA THR A 90 7.23 27.43 -7.71
C THR A 90 7.81 26.02 -7.77
N HIS A 91 6.98 25.02 -7.99
CA HIS A 91 7.40 23.61 -8.04
C HIS A 91 8.24 23.28 -9.28
N ALA A 92 7.93 23.90 -10.42
CA ALA A 92 8.76 23.82 -11.63
C ALA A 92 10.13 24.48 -11.40
N ARG A 93 10.16 25.69 -10.83
CA ARG A 93 11.42 26.42 -10.54
C ARG A 93 12.32 25.70 -9.54
N ASN A 94 11.73 25.13 -8.50
CA ASN A 94 12.48 24.43 -7.44
C ASN A 94 12.91 23.01 -7.86
N GLY A 95 12.68 22.62 -9.11
CA GLY A 95 13.14 21.32 -9.63
C GLY A 95 12.56 20.12 -8.88
N LYS A 96 11.30 20.20 -8.43
CA LYS A 96 10.64 19.03 -7.80
C LYS A 96 10.76 17.82 -8.74
N LYS A 97 11.19 16.67 -8.21
CA LYS A 97 11.52 15.49 -9.03
C LYS A 97 10.31 14.72 -9.58
N THR A 98 9.07 15.21 -9.42
CA THR A 98 7.93 14.55 -10.08
C THR A 98 8.08 14.67 -11.59
N VAL A 99 7.62 13.66 -12.32
CA VAL A 99 7.66 13.64 -13.80
C VAL A 99 7.08 14.93 -14.39
N HIS A 100 5.93 15.37 -13.88
CA HIS A 100 5.31 16.63 -14.28
C HIS A 100 6.26 17.82 -14.05
N TYR A 101 6.81 18.02 -12.85
CA TYR A 101 7.61 19.21 -12.56
C TYR A 101 8.99 19.21 -13.22
N ARG A 102 9.56 18.04 -13.53
CA ARG A 102 10.81 17.93 -14.30
C ARG A 102 10.65 18.28 -15.77
N LEU A 103 9.46 18.06 -16.34
CA LEU A 103 9.14 18.53 -17.68
C LEU A 103 8.76 20.01 -17.65
N ALA A 104 7.96 20.41 -16.67
CA ALA A 104 7.59 21.81 -16.45
C ALA A 104 8.81 22.74 -16.26
N SER A 105 9.87 22.25 -15.59
CA SER A 105 11.10 23.03 -15.39
C SER A 105 11.89 23.29 -16.67
N LYS A 106 11.69 22.45 -17.71
CA LYS A 106 12.32 22.60 -19.03
C LYS A 106 11.51 23.46 -19.99
N ALA A 107 10.24 23.69 -19.70
CA ALA A 107 9.36 24.47 -20.55
C ALA A 107 9.73 25.96 -20.52
N LYS A 108 9.81 26.60 -21.69
CA LYS A 108 10.04 28.05 -21.77
C LYS A 108 8.85 28.84 -21.24
N ASN A 109 7.64 28.33 -21.51
CA ASN A 109 6.40 29.01 -21.19
C ASN A 109 5.41 28.05 -20.52
N MET A 110 4.74 28.53 -19.47
CA MET A 110 3.64 27.85 -18.78
C MET A 110 2.39 28.73 -18.81
N ILE A 111 1.34 28.26 -19.47
CA ILE A 111 0.06 28.96 -19.58
C ILE A 111 -1.01 28.13 -18.87
N MET A 112 -1.67 28.68 -17.86
CA MET A 112 -2.78 28.03 -17.16
C MET A 112 -4.09 28.70 -17.56
N VAL A 113 -5.01 27.94 -18.13
CA VAL A 113 -6.33 28.41 -18.59
C VAL A 113 -7.46 27.65 -17.87
N PRO A 114 -8.48 28.34 -17.37
CA PRO A 114 -9.67 27.70 -16.80
C PRO A 114 -10.62 27.25 -17.93
N ILE A 115 -11.13 26.03 -17.81
CA ILE A 115 -12.04 25.43 -18.81
C ILE A 115 -13.46 25.28 -18.25
N VAL A 116 -13.58 24.77 -17.02
CA VAL A 116 -14.87 24.53 -16.36
C VAL A 116 -14.91 25.33 -15.06
N LEU A 117 -16.00 26.04 -14.84
CA LEU A 117 -16.29 26.72 -13.58
C LEU A 117 -17.58 26.14 -12.99
N GLN A 118 -17.56 25.76 -11.73
CA GLN A 118 -18.75 25.34 -11.01
C GLN A 118 -19.54 26.59 -10.60
N THR A 119 -20.31 27.12 -11.54
CA THR A 119 -21.12 28.33 -11.36
C THR A 119 -22.47 28.06 -10.68
N THR A 120 -22.77 26.81 -10.31
CA THR A 120 -23.99 26.42 -9.62
C THR A 120 -23.72 25.40 -8.51
N SER A 121 -24.49 25.49 -7.44
CA SER A 121 -24.49 24.52 -6.34
C SER A 121 -25.31 23.26 -6.66
N ASP A 122 -26.15 23.31 -7.69
CA ASP A 122 -26.97 22.18 -8.14
C ASP A 122 -26.18 21.23 -9.04
N VAL A 123 -25.07 20.70 -8.50
CA VAL A 123 -24.25 19.68 -9.16
C VAL A 123 -23.91 18.57 -8.16
N PRO A 124 -23.71 17.31 -8.60
CA PRO A 124 -23.32 16.22 -7.71
C PRO A 124 -22.01 16.47 -6.99
N ALA A 125 -21.83 15.79 -5.85
CA ALA A 125 -20.60 15.86 -5.05
C ALA A 125 -19.32 15.50 -5.83
N ASN A 126 -19.42 14.67 -6.88
CA ASN A 126 -18.33 14.22 -7.73
C ASN A 126 -18.28 14.95 -9.10
N PHE A 127 -18.98 16.07 -9.26
CA PHE A 127 -19.04 16.83 -10.51
C PHE A 127 -17.66 17.20 -11.06
N LEU A 128 -16.79 17.79 -10.24
CA LEU A 128 -15.45 18.19 -10.67
C LEU A 128 -14.57 16.99 -11.02
N ASP A 129 -14.72 15.88 -10.31
CA ASP A 129 -14.00 14.65 -10.62
C ASP A 129 -14.41 14.09 -12.00
N ILE A 130 -15.70 14.14 -12.35
CA ILE A 130 -16.19 13.75 -13.68
C ILE A 130 -15.68 14.74 -14.74
N ALA A 131 -15.72 16.03 -14.47
CA ALA A 131 -15.29 17.08 -15.40
C ALA A 131 -13.78 17.01 -15.68
N GLU A 132 -12.95 16.90 -14.64
CA GLU A 132 -11.49 16.74 -14.77
C GLU A 132 -11.18 15.47 -15.58
N PHE A 133 -11.80 14.34 -15.24
CA PHE A 133 -11.57 13.08 -15.94
C PHE A 133 -11.98 13.15 -17.42
N SER A 134 -13.14 13.74 -17.72
CA SER A 134 -13.61 13.92 -19.10
C SER A 134 -12.65 14.79 -19.93
N MET A 135 -12.10 15.83 -19.31
CA MET A 135 -11.10 16.68 -19.96
C MET A 135 -9.77 15.96 -20.20
N VAL A 136 -9.33 15.14 -19.25
CA VAL A 136 -8.13 14.28 -19.43
C VAL A 136 -8.33 13.34 -20.62
N CYS A 137 -9.48 12.67 -20.69
CA CYS A 137 -9.86 11.78 -21.80
C CYS A 137 -9.86 12.52 -23.14
N LEU A 138 -10.49 13.70 -23.20
CA LEU A 138 -10.62 14.48 -24.43
C LEU A 138 -9.25 14.92 -24.97
N LEU A 139 -8.40 15.46 -24.10
CA LEU A 139 -7.08 16.00 -24.43
C LEU A 139 -5.98 14.94 -24.50
N LYS A 140 -6.29 13.67 -24.16
CA LYS A 140 -5.30 12.60 -23.96
C LYS A 140 -4.15 13.03 -23.05
N SER A 141 -4.46 13.74 -21.97
CA SER A 141 -3.43 14.37 -21.13
C SER A 141 -2.78 13.41 -20.12
N TRP A 142 -3.09 12.11 -20.16
CA TRP A 142 -2.42 11.10 -19.34
C TRP A 142 -0.95 10.95 -19.71
N TYR A 143 -0.13 10.72 -18.68
CA TYR A 143 1.28 10.43 -18.90
C TYR A 143 1.48 9.10 -19.64
N THR A 144 2.40 9.06 -20.60
CA THR A 144 2.56 7.95 -21.56
C THR A 144 2.87 6.60 -20.90
N VAL A 145 3.56 6.60 -19.75
CA VAL A 145 3.84 5.37 -19.00
C VAL A 145 2.55 4.71 -18.48
N LEU A 146 1.45 5.43 -18.31
CA LEU A 146 0.15 4.82 -17.96
C LEU A 146 -0.45 3.96 -19.08
N PHE A 147 0.13 4.00 -20.29
CA PHE A 147 -0.24 3.18 -21.43
C PHE A 147 0.80 2.12 -21.77
N SER A 148 1.94 2.13 -21.06
CA SER A 148 3.02 1.18 -21.28
C SER A 148 3.07 0.22 -20.10
N PRO A 149 3.03 -1.10 -20.31
CA PRO A 149 3.26 -2.05 -19.24
C PRO A 149 4.75 -2.06 -18.89
N ALA A 150 5.24 -0.98 -18.29
CA ALA A 150 6.62 -0.86 -17.88
C ALA A 150 6.83 -1.69 -16.61
N GLY A 151 7.24 -2.94 -16.79
CA GLY A 151 7.52 -3.86 -15.69
C GLY A 151 6.26 -4.34 -14.93
N PRO A 152 5.97 -5.64 -14.89
CA PRO A 152 4.76 -6.14 -14.22
C PRO A 152 4.63 -5.88 -12.70
N SER A 153 5.70 -5.45 -12.02
CA SER A 153 5.62 -4.95 -10.64
C SER A 153 4.87 -3.61 -10.54
N VAL A 154 4.91 -2.81 -11.62
CA VAL A 154 4.17 -1.55 -11.79
C VAL A 154 2.79 -1.85 -12.35
N VAL A 155 2.71 -2.73 -13.36
CA VAL A 155 1.44 -3.12 -13.99
C VAL A 155 0.44 -3.64 -12.96
N GLY A 156 0.83 -4.44 -11.97
CA GLY A 156 -0.15 -4.95 -11.03
C GLY A 156 -0.72 -3.89 -10.07
N SER A 157 0.10 -2.96 -9.57
CA SER A 157 -0.32 -1.96 -8.56
C SER A 157 -1.05 -0.79 -9.20
N TYR A 158 -0.80 -0.56 -10.49
CA TYR A 158 -1.48 0.43 -11.33
C TYR A 158 -2.35 -0.23 -12.40
N ASN A 159 -2.71 -1.52 -12.25
CA ASN A 159 -3.46 -2.26 -13.28
C ASN A 159 -4.82 -1.62 -13.53
N GLY A 160 -5.46 -1.14 -12.45
CA GLY A 160 -6.70 -0.38 -12.54
C GLY A 160 -6.51 0.91 -13.34
N ASP A 161 -5.41 1.64 -13.07
CA ASP A 161 -5.08 2.89 -13.75
C ASP A 161 -4.78 2.64 -15.24
N PHE A 162 -3.99 1.61 -15.56
CA PHE A 162 -3.69 1.16 -16.92
C PHE A 162 -4.95 0.71 -17.67
N THR A 163 -5.74 -0.18 -17.06
CA THR A 163 -7.00 -0.70 -17.64
C THR A 163 -7.98 0.44 -17.90
N ALA A 164 -8.11 1.38 -16.97
CA ALA A 164 -8.96 2.55 -17.15
C ALA A 164 -8.44 3.46 -18.26
N CYS A 165 -7.15 3.82 -18.25
CA CYS A 165 -6.54 4.63 -19.32
C CYS A 165 -6.76 4.00 -20.69
N LEU A 166 -6.54 2.68 -20.84
CA LEU A 166 -6.82 1.95 -22.07
C LEU A 166 -8.31 1.94 -22.44
N THR A 167 -9.18 1.61 -21.48
CA THR A 167 -10.63 1.50 -21.71
C THR A 167 -11.20 2.84 -22.15
N PHE A 168 -10.86 3.93 -21.45
CA PHE A 168 -11.33 5.26 -21.78
C PHE A 168 -10.66 5.82 -23.03
N SER A 169 -9.42 5.47 -23.32
CA SER A 169 -8.80 5.82 -24.61
C SER A 169 -9.46 5.10 -25.78
N ARG A 170 -9.85 3.83 -25.62
CA ARG A 170 -10.64 3.08 -26.62
C ARG A 170 -12.04 3.67 -26.79
N LEU A 171 -12.72 4.00 -25.70
CA LEU A 171 -14.01 4.68 -25.73
C LEU A 171 -13.90 6.03 -26.45
N MET A 172 -12.90 6.84 -26.11
CA MET A 172 -12.66 8.11 -26.78
C MET A 172 -12.37 7.92 -28.27
N ARG A 173 -11.62 6.89 -28.67
CA ARG A 173 -11.42 6.56 -30.10
C ARG A 173 -12.75 6.36 -30.83
N GLN A 174 -13.67 5.61 -30.22
CA GLN A 174 -15.03 5.38 -30.77
C GLN A 174 -15.87 6.65 -30.80
N ILE A 175 -15.76 7.50 -29.77
CA ILE A 175 -16.44 8.81 -29.76
C ILE A 175 -15.89 9.67 -30.89
N ARG A 176 -14.56 9.79 -31.02
CA ARG A 176 -13.89 10.55 -32.09
C ARG A 176 -14.34 10.10 -33.48
N SER A 177 -14.44 8.79 -33.72
CA SER A 177 -14.92 8.28 -35.01
C SER A 177 -16.39 8.58 -35.29
N ARG A 178 -17.22 8.74 -34.26
CA ARG A 178 -18.65 9.04 -34.41
C ARG A 178 -18.94 10.55 -34.49
N THR A 179 -18.20 11.36 -33.76
CA THR A 179 -18.44 12.81 -33.64
C THR A 179 -17.51 13.65 -34.52
N ASN A 180 -16.49 13.05 -35.13
CA ASN A 180 -15.38 13.74 -35.80
C ASN A 180 -14.60 14.69 -34.88
N TRP A 181 -14.73 14.53 -33.56
CA TRP A 181 -13.90 15.25 -32.61
C TRP A 181 -12.47 14.73 -32.72
N ALA A 182 -11.52 15.63 -32.97
CA ALA A 182 -10.11 15.30 -33.17
C ALA A 182 -9.24 16.47 -32.69
N PRO A 183 -9.18 16.71 -31.35
CA PRO A 183 -8.26 17.72 -30.84
C PRO A 183 -6.81 17.32 -31.14
N SER A 184 -5.96 18.31 -31.39
CA SER A 184 -4.53 18.09 -31.67
C SER A 184 -3.86 17.30 -30.55
N GLU A 185 -2.89 16.46 -30.89
CA GLU A 185 -2.15 15.69 -29.89
C GLU A 185 -1.13 16.55 -29.14
N SER A 186 -0.87 16.18 -27.88
CA SER A 186 0.17 16.79 -27.03
C SER A 186 0.78 15.72 -26.15
N TYR A 187 1.89 16.07 -25.50
CA TYR A 187 2.48 15.21 -24.48
C TYR A 187 1.72 15.32 -23.15
N GLY A 188 1.06 14.25 -22.73
CA GLY A 188 0.28 14.23 -21.49
C GLY A 188 1.13 14.17 -20.22
N LEU A 189 0.69 14.85 -19.16
CA LEU A 189 1.38 14.95 -17.87
C LEU A 189 0.55 14.46 -16.66
N ASN A 190 -0.71 14.09 -16.86
CA ASN A 190 -1.57 13.57 -15.80
C ASN A 190 -1.14 12.17 -15.37
N TRP A 191 -0.54 12.06 -14.20
CA TRP A 191 -0.28 10.78 -13.54
C TRP A 191 -1.45 10.32 -12.67
N GLN A 192 -2.06 11.24 -11.93
CA GLN A 192 -3.23 10.98 -11.08
C GLN A 192 -4.44 11.66 -11.72
N THR A 193 -5.53 10.91 -11.88
CA THR A 193 -6.84 11.43 -12.29
C THR A 193 -7.90 11.07 -11.26
N PRO A 194 -9.08 11.70 -11.27
CA PRO A 194 -10.12 11.46 -10.28
C PRO A 194 -10.58 10.02 -10.15
N VAL A 195 -10.62 9.27 -11.25
CA VAL A 195 -10.92 7.83 -11.25
C VAL A 195 -9.88 7.04 -10.45
N PHE A 196 -8.68 7.59 -10.28
CA PHE A 196 -7.53 7.02 -9.55
C PHE A 196 -7.30 7.66 -8.18
N LYS A 197 -8.06 8.69 -7.78
CA LYS A 197 -7.87 9.37 -6.47
C LYS A 197 -8.35 8.50 -5.31
N HIS A 198 -9.26 7.56 -5.57
CA HIS A 198 -9.88 6.73 -4.56
C HIS A 198 -9.81 5.24 -4.93
N PRO A 199 -8.61 4.62 -4.88
CA PRO A 199 -8.49 3.19 -5.08
C PRO A 199 -9.49 2.42 -4.22
N LYS A 200 -10.23 1.49 -4.85
CA LYS A 200 -11.26 0.71 -4.16
C LYS A 200 -10.58 -0.25 -3.18
N ALA A 201 -11.24 -0.55 -2.06
CA ALA A 201 -10.73 -1.54 -1.12
C ALA A 201 -10.59 -2.95 -1.73
N GLU A 202 -11.32 -3.21 -2.82
CA GLU A 202 -11.32 -4.47 -3.58
C GLU A 202 -10.27 -4.52 -4.69
N GLU A 203 -9.36 -3.54 -4.76
CA GLU A 203 -8.27 -3.56 -5.74
C GLU A 203 -7.36 -4.78 -5.57
N SER A 204 -6.91 -5.28 -6.72
CA SER A 204 -6.05 -6.44 -6.81
C SER A 204 -4.71 -6.23 -6.14
N TRP A 205 -4.13 -7.34 -5.68
CA TRP A 205 -2.75 -7.39 -5.25
C TRP A 205 -1.83 -7.73 -6.43
N THR A 206 -0.63 -7.19 -6.39
CA THR A 206 0.51 -7.64 -7.21
C THR A 206 1.45 -8.39 -6.30
N SER A 207 1.89 -9.58 -6.68
CA SER A 207 2.83 -10.34 -5.88
C SER A 207 4.08 -10.73 -6.66
N TRP A 208 5.22 -10.82 -5.99
CA TRP A 208 6.47 -11.34 -6.55
C TRP A 208 7.32 -11.95 -5.46
N TYR A 209 8.24 -12.84 -5.83
CA TYR A 209 9.24 -13.35 -4.90
C TYR A 209 10.47 -12.45 -4.89
N ASN A 210 10.89 -11.99 -3.71
CA ASN A 210 12.16 -11.30 -3.50
C ASN A 210 13.18 -12.31 -2.96
N PRO A 211 14.11 -12.82 -3.80
CA PRO A 211 15.06 -13.85 -3.39
C PRO A 211 16.08 -13.36 -2.37
N THR A 212 16.47 -12.07 -2.42
CA THR A 212 17.44 -11.48 -1.50
C THR A 212 16.92 -11.46 -0.06
N LYS A 213 15.61 -11.21 0.09
CA LYS A 213 14.94 -11.19 1.40
C LYS A 213 14.27 -12.52 1.77
N GLN A 214 14.16 -13.47 0.84
CA GLN A 214 13.37 -14.69 0.99
C GLN A 214 11.91 -14.40 1.42
N VAL A 215 11.27 -13.47 0.73
CA VAL A 215 9.87 -13.09 0.99
C VAL A 215 9.05 -13.05 -0.29
N TYR A 216 7.80 -13.46 -0.20
CA TYR A 216 6.78 -13.07 -1.15
C TYR A 216 6.27 -11.69 -0.77
N VAL A 217 6.42 -10.73 -1.68
CA VAL A 217 5.92 -9.37 -1.49
C VAL A 217 4.60 -9.25 -2.21
N TYR A 218 3.60 -8.70 -1.54
CA TYR A 218 2.29 -8.35 -2.10
C TYR A 218 2.10 -6.84 -1.96
N ARG A 219 1.73 -6.16 -3.04
CA ARG A 219 1.52 -4.71 -3.07
C ARG A 219 0.16 -4.38 -3.66
N THR A 220 -0.51 -3.42 -3.05
CA THR A 220 -1.74 -2.84 -3.58
C THR A 220 -1.86 -1.37 -3.18
N ARG A 221 -2.64 -0.58 -3.92
CA ARG A 221 -2.83 0.84 -3.63
C ARG A 221 -4.04 1.04 -2.73
N ARG A 222 -3.94 1.91 -1.73
CA ARG A 222 -5.03 2.23 -0.79
C ARG A 222 -5.06 3.71 -0.46
N VAL A 223 -6.16 4.15 0.16
CA VAL A 223 -6.33 5.52 0.68
C VAL A 223 -6.30 5.52 2.19
N LEU A 224 -5.62 6.51 2.77
CA LEU A 224 -5.63 6.77 4.20
C LEU A 224 -6.89 7.51 4.63
N GLN A 225 -7.50 7.05 5.72
CA GLN A 225 -8.56 7.76 6.42
C GLN A 225 -8.08 8.17 7.80
N VAL A 226 -7.97 9.47 8.03
CA VAL A 226 -7.53 10.04 9.32
C VAL A 226 -8.72 10.07 10.28
N GLY A 227 -8.61 9.34 11.39
CA GLY A 227 -9.54 9.41 12.53
C GLY A 227 -8.96 10.21 13.69
N LYS A 228 -9.63 10.17 14.85
CA LYS A 228 -9.25 10.95 16.04
C LYS A 228 -7.93 10.50 16.66
N ASP A 229 -7.72 9.19 16.80
CA ASP A 229 -6.56 8.62 17.51
C ASP A 229 -5.63 7.79 16.61
N PHE A 230 -6.10 7.48 15.39
CA PHE A 230 -5.42 6.62 14.45
C PHE A 230 -5.75 7.00 13.00
N ILE A 231 -4.80 6.72 12.11
CA ILE A 231 -5.03 6.69 10.66
C ILE A 231 -5.39 5.25 10.30
N THR A 232 -6.45 5.07 9.52
CA THR A 232 -6.89 3.76 9.04
C THR A 232 -6.62 3.58 7.56
N ILE A 233 -6.29 2.34 7.20
CA ILE A 233 -6.22 1.85 5.83
C ILE A 233 -7.25 0.75 5.71
N ARG A 234 -8.19 0.92 4.80
CA ARG A 234 -9.19 -0.10 4.55
C ARG A 234 -8.53 -1.24 3.75
N TRP A 235 -8.33 -2.38 4.39
CA TRP A 235 -7.94 -3.60 3.69
C TRP A 235 -9.13 -4.15 2.92
N SER A 236 -10.28 -4.19 3.59
CA SER A 236 -11.48 -4.90 3.16
C SER A 236 -12.73 -4.26 3.78
N LYS A 237 -13.93 -4.83 3.57
CA LYS A 237 -15.14 -4.39 4.30
C LYS A 237 -14.99 -4.58 5.81
N ASP A 238 -14.39 -5.70 6.20
CA ASP A 238 -14.35 -6.16 7.60
C ASP A 238 -12.96 -6.01 8.23
N ILE A 239 -11.92 -5.75 7.42
CA ILE A 239 -10.54 -5.62 7.86
C ILE A 239 -10.04 -4.18 7.66
N LYS A 240 -9.52 -3.59 8.73
CA LYS A 240 -8.87 -2.28 8.72
C LYS A 240 -7.50 -2.38 9.38
N VAL A 241 -6.50 -1.79 8.75
CA VAL A 241 -5.17 -1.62 9.32
C VAL A 241 -5.10 -0.24 9.98
N GLN A 242 -4.49 -0.15 11.16
CA GLN A 242 -4.38 1.08 11.92
C GLN A 242 -2.92 1.51 12.06
N ILE A 243 -2.66 2.79 11.81
CA ILE A 243 -1.40 3.47 12.07
C ILE A 243 -1.65 4.45 13.22
N PRO A 244 -0.83 4.46 14.28
CA PRO A 244 -0.96 5.44 15.36
C PRO A 244 -0.91 6.87 14.83
N LEU A 245 -1.80 7.76 15.28
CA LEU A 245 -1.88 9.12 14.74
C LEU A 245 -0.55 9.87 14.87
N LYS A 246 0.16 9.74 15.99
CA LYS A 246 1.48 10.35 16.19
C LYS A 246 2.47 9.94 15.09
N VAL A 247 2.53 8.64 14.77
CA VAL A 247 3.40 8.14 13.68
C VAL A 247 2.98 8.78 12.36
N GLY A 248 1.67 8.84 12.09
CA GLY A 248 1.16 9.47 10.89
C GLY A 248 1.47 10.96 10.79
N GLN A 249 1.40 11.69 11.90
CA GLN A 249 1.74 13.11 11.98
C GLN A 249 3.25 13.33 11.76
N ASP A 250 4.10 12.59 12.48
CA ASP A 250 5.56 12.63 12.33
C ASP A 250 5.99 12.28 10.89
N ALA A 251 5.23 11.39 10.24
CA ALA A 251 5.42 10.94 8.86
C ALA A 251 4.84 11.88 7.78
N GLY A 252 4.14 12.95 8.17
CA GLY A 252 3.48 13.87 7.23
C GLY A 252 2.29 13.26 6.48
N LEU A 253 1.66 12.20 6.99
CA LEU A 253 0.52 11.54 6.35
C LEU A 253 -0.74 12.43 6.38
N ARG A 254 -1.38 12.57 5.22
CA ARG A 254 -2.56 13.43 5.04
C ARG A 254 -3.84 12.61 4.85
N ARG A 255 -4.99 13.23 5.16
CA ARG A 255 -6.30 12.65 4.89
C ARG A 255 -6.45 12.42 3.38
N ILE A 256 -6.97 11.25 3.00
CA ILE A 256 -7.22 10.86 1.60
C ILE A 256 -5.92 10.68 0.79
N GLN A 257 -4.75 10.66 1.43
CA GLN A 257 -3.50 10.36 0.74
C GLN A 257 -3.49 8.93 0.20
N ALA A 258 -3.09 8.78 -1.06
CA ALA A 258 -2.82 7.49 -1.67
C ALA A 258 -1.50 6.93 -1.15
N VAL A 259 -1.51 5.65 -0.78
CA VAL A 259 -0.34 4.91 -0.30
C VAL A 259 -0.30 3.54 -0.94
N HIS A 260 0.87 2.91 -0.96
CA HIS A 260 0.98 1.48 -1.18
C HIS A 260 0.88 0.76 0.16
N LEU A 261 -0.07 -0.15 0.25
CA LEU A 261 -0.11 -1.16 1.30
C LEU A 261 0.70 -2.36 0.80
N VAL A 262 1.71 -2.76 1.57
CA VAL A 262 2.61 -3.85 1.21
C VAL A 262 2.60 -4.89 2.31
N VAL A 263 2.59 -6.15 1.89
CA VAL A 263 2.63 -7.32 2.75
C VAL A 263 3.85 -8.14 2.35
N GLU A 264 4.68 -8.49 3.32
CA GLU A 264 5.78 -9.43 3.13
C GLU A 264 5.41 -10.74 3.85
N VAL A 265 5.51 -11.86 3.15
CA VAL A 265 5.36 -13.21 3.70
C VAL A 265 6.69 -13.94 3.54
N ALA A 266 7.41 -14.13 4.65
CA ALA A 266 8.71 -14.78 4.63
C ALA A 266 8.59 -16.28 4.36
N LYS A 267 9.20 -16.74 3.25
CA LYS A 267 9.24 -18.14 2.84
C LYS A 267 10.56 -18.49 2.16
N ASN A 268 11.10 -19.67 2.47
CA ASN A 268 12.18 -20.24 1.68
C ASN A 268 11.67 -20.70 0.30
N LYS A 269 12.57 -21.22 -0.54
CA LYS A 269 12.22 -21.67 -1.90
C LYS A 269 11.37 -22.93 -1.90
N GLU A 270 11.45 -23.69 -0.81
CA GLU A 270 10.73 -24.94 -0.56
C GLU A 270 9.29 -24.69 -0.11
N GLY A 271 8.95 -23.45 0.28
CA GLY A 271 7.61 -23.02 0.68
C GLY A 271 7.40 -22.96 2.21
N ASP A 272 8.42 -23.25 3.00
CA ASP A 272 8.36 -23.18 4.46
C ASP A 272 8.31 -21.73 4.95
N TYR A 273 7.40 -21.49 5.89
CA TYR A 273 7.22 -20.18 6.51
C TYR A 273 8.34 -19.86 7.49
N LEU A 274 9.09 -18.81 7.19
CA LEU A 274 10.19 -18.29 8.01
C LEU A 274 9.69 -17.20 8.96
N THR A 275 10.49 -16.87 9.98
CA THR A 275 10.19 -15.76 10.89
C THR A 275 10.59 -14.43 10.26
N HIS A 276 9.64 -13.51 10.11
CA HIS A 276 9.92 -12.17 9.59
C HIS A 276 10.42 -11.25 10.71
N PRO A 277 11.52 -10.49 10.52
CA PRO A 277 12.09 -9.64 11.57
C PRO A 277 11.15 -8.51 12.02
N LEU A 278 10.32 -8.01 11.11
CA LEU A 278 9.38 -6.90 11.32
C LEU A 278 7.91 -7.37 11.31
N ARG A 279 7.65 -8.58 11.83
CA ARG A 279 6.34 -9.23 11.80
C ARG A 279 5.21 -8.37 12.38
N PHE A 280 4.07 -8.41 11.70
CA PHE A 280 2.83 -7.72 12.07
C PHE A 280 2.20 -8.34 13.32
N VAL A 281 2.11 -9.67 13.35
CA VAL A 281 1.68 -10.41 14.54
C VAL A 281 2.93 -10.83 15.30
N ARG A 282 3.18 -10.16 16.45
CA ARG A 282 4.40 -10.43 17.24
C ARG A 282 4.41 -11.78 17.95
N PHE A 283 3.27 -12.47 18.03
CA PHE A 283 3.01 -13.48 19.06
C PHE A 283 2.79 -14.94 18.61
N PRO A 284 2.81 -15.36 17.33
CA PRO A 284 2.88 -16.79 17.09
C PRO A 284 4.35 -17.23 17.16
N PRO A 285 4.73 -18.03 18.17
CA PRO A 285 6.00 -18.73 18.15
C PRO A 285 6.03 -19.79 17.04
N LYS A 286 7.19 -20.44 16.90
CA LYS A 286 7.30 -21.64 16.06
C LYS A 286 6.44 -22.80 16.54
N VAL A 287 6.18 -22.88 17.85
CA VAL A 287 5.32 -23.89 18.49
C VAL A 287 4.13 -23.20 19.15
N GLY A 288 3.00 -23.25 18.46
CA GLY A 288 1.77 -22.57 18.85
C GLY A 288 0.55 -23.48 18.76
N ARG A 289 -0.62 -22.84 18.70
CA ARG A 289 -1.89 -23.53 18.81
C ARG A 289 -2.15 -24.52 17.66
N ASN A 290 -1.78 -24.15 16.44
CA ASN A 290 -1.82 -25.01 15.26
C ASN A 290 -0.91 -24.43 14.17
N SER A 291 -0.65 -25.22 13.13
CA SER A 291 0.25 -24.88 12.04
C SER A 291 -0.16 -23.61 11.29
N GLU A 292 -1.46 -23.32 11.14
CA GLU A 292 -1.94 -22.14 10.43
C GLU A 292 -1.68 -20.84 11.20
N LEU A 293 -1.91 -20.84 12.50
CA LEU A 293 -1.61 -19.69 13.35
C LEU A 293 -0.11 -19.45 13.51
N GLU A 294 0.70 -20.51 13.47
CA GLU A 294 2.16 -20.44 13.49
C GLU A 294 2.72 -19.67 12.27
N LYS A 295 2.05 -19.72 11.11
CA LYS A 295 2.47 -18.99 9.90
C LYS A 295 2.49 -17.49 10.08
N LEU A 296 1.71 -16.92 11.00
CA LEU A 296 1.63 -15.47 11.20
C LEU A 296 2.97 -14.86 11.66
N ARG A 297 3.96 -15.67 12.07
CA ARG A 297 5.34 -15.25 12.34
C ARG A 297 6.06 -14.73 11.08
N SER A 298 5.61 -15.15 9.90
CA SER A 298 6.16 -14.77 8.59
C SER A 298 5.58 -13.49 8.02
N LEU A 299 4.45 -13.03 8.57
CA LEU A 299 3.65 -11.94 8.00
C LEU A 299 4.15 -10.59 8.52
N ALA A 300 4.52 -9.70 7.62
CA ALA A 300 4.74 -8.29 7.91
C ALA A 300 3.86 -7.41 7.02
N VAL A 301 3.43 -6.27 7.58
CA VAL A 301 2.60 -5.29 6.86
C VAL A 301 3.29 -3.95 6.96
N MET A 302 3.43 -3.27 5.84
CA MET A 302 4.05 -1.94 5.77
C MET A 302 3.25 -1.03 4.86
N VAL A 303 3.52 0.27 4.99
CA VAL A 303 3.00 1.30 4.09
C VAL A 303 4.14 2.04 3.44
N GLN A 304 4.00 2.31 2.15
CA GLN A 304 4.95 3.11 1.36
C GLN A 304 4.21 4.28 0.75
N TRP A 305 4.78 5.48 0.84
CA TRP A 305 4.17 6.69 0.28
C TRP A 305 5.24 7.70 -0.13
N LEU A 306 4.87 8.60 -1.03
CA LEU A 306 5.65 9.77 -1.36
C LEU A 306 5.05 10.97 -0.61
N PRO A 307 5.75 11.59 0.35
CA PRO A 307 5.26 12.78 1.03
C PRO A 307 5.01 13.92 0.04
N GLU A 308 4.02 14.76 0.33
CA GLU A 308 3.67 15.85 -0.58
C GLU A 308 4.80 16.87 -0.67
N GLY A 309 5.36 17.01 -1.88
CA GLY A 309 6.45 17.93 -2.15
C GLY A 309 7.85 17.41 -1.85
N GLU A 310 7.96 16.17 -1.37
CA GLU A 310 9.22 15.45 -1.26
C GLU A 310 9.51 14.63 -2.53
N THR A 311 10.75 14.16 -2.63
CA THR A 311 11.23 13.37 -3.76
C THR A 311 11.59 11.94 -3.38
N GLU A 312 11.60 11.67 -2.08
CA GLU A 312 12.01 10.40 -1.52
C GLU A 312 10.78 9.65 -1.04
N TRP A 313 10.67 8.41 -1.50
CA TRP A 313 9.65 7.52 -0.95
C TRP A 313 9.99 7.19 0.48
N LYS A 314 8.96 7.18 1.31
CA LYS A 314 9.04 6.78 2.72
C LYS A 314 8.35 5.44 2.89
N GLN A 315 8.82 4.67 3.85
CA GLN A 315 8.20 3.43 4.27
C GLN A 315 8.11 3.31 5.78
N TYR A 316 7.08 2.63 6.26
CA TYR A 316 6.87 2.33 7.67
C TYR A 316 6.25 0.95 7.82
N TYR A 317 6.92 0.07 8.56
CA TYR A 317 6.33 -1.21 8.99
C TYR A 317 5.30 -0.94 10.07
N ILE A 318 4.09 -1.48 9.89
CA ILE A 318 2.98 -1.22 10.78
C ILE A 318 3.19 -2.03 12.06
N GLU A 319 3.71 -1.34 13.07
CA GLU A 319 3.81 -1.84 14.42
C GLU A 319 2.62 -1.38 15.26
N ARG A 320 2.04 -2.27 16.07
CA ARG A 320 1.04 -1.89 17.08
C ARG A 320 1.70 -1.36 18.36
N ARG A 321 1.21 -0.19 18.82
CA ARG A 321 1.58 0.43 20.10
C ARG A 321 1.22 -0.42 21.31
N SER A 322 0.09 -1.11 21.25
CA SER A 322 -0.41 -2.00 22.30
C SER A 322 -0.02 -3.42 21.96
N LEU A 323 0.91 -3.98 22.71
CA LEU A 323 1.33 -5.39 22.60
C LEU A 323 0.24 -6.36 23.05
N TRP A 324 -0.79 -5.87 23.74
CA TRP A 324 -1.75 -6.72 24.43
C TRP A 324 -3.19 -6.30 24.17
N GLU A 325 -3.97 -7.27 23.68
CA GLU A 325 -5.40 -7.37 23.93
C GLU A 325 -5.55 -8.44 25.02
N PRO A 326 -6.27 -8.17 26.13
CA PRO A 326 -6.54 -9.20 27.11
C PRO A 326 -7.24 -10.38 26.43
N ILE A 327 -6.69 -11.58 26.64
CA ILE A 327 -7.32 -12.83 26.20
C ILE A 327 -8.67 -12.90 26.89
N SER A 328 -9.75 -12.75 26.13
CA SER A 328 -11.09 -12.94 26.69
C SER A 328 -11.27 -14.41 27.06
N LYS A 329 -11.80 -14.67 28.26
CA LYS A 329 -12.24 -16.01 28.67
C LYS A 329 -13.28 -16.60 27.70
N THR A 330 -14.01 -15.75 26.96
CA THR A 330 -15.05 -16.15 26.01
C THR A 330 -14.57 -16.28 24.57
N ASN A 331 -13.30 -15.97 24.28
CA ASN A 331 -12.81 -15.93 22.91
C ASN A 331 -11.59 -16.86 22.72
N PRO A 332 -11.72 -17.93 21.91
CA PRO A 332 -10.64 -18.91 21.75
C PRO A 332 -9.41 -18.35 21.01
N ALA A 333 -9.48 -17.23 20.30
CA ALA A 333 -8.36 -16.65 19.55
C ALA A 333 -8.27 -15.13 19.74
N LEU A 334 -7.05 -14.64 20.01
CA LEU A 334 -6.76 -13.21 20.09
C LEU A 334 -7.23 -12.49 18.82
N TYR A 335 -7.80 -11.29 18.93
CA TYR A 335 -8.29 -10.57 17.76
C TYR A 335 -7.17 -10.28 16.76
N ILE A 336 -5.94 -10.04 17.23
CA ILE A 336 -4.76 -9.92 16.35
C ILE A 336 -4.48 -11.17 15.50
N TYR A 337 -4.79 -12.38 16.00
CA TYR A 337 -4.66 -13.60 15.21
C TYR A 337 -5.71 -13.67 14.12
N ARG A 338 -6.95 -13.31 14.45
CA ARG A 338 -8.05 -13.22 13.49
C ARG A 338 -7.72 -12.24 12.36
N LEU A 339 -7.14 -11.09 12.74
CA LEU A 339 -6.72 -10.07 11.79
C LEU A 339 -5.57 -10.57 10.89
N GLY A 340 -4.51 -11.10 11.50
CA GLY A 340 -3.34 -11.59 10.76
C GLY A 340 -3.66 -12.76 9.84
N ILE A 341 -4.46 -13.73 10.30
CA ILE A 341 -4.83 -14.88 9.47
C ILE A 341 -5.78 -14.46 8.35
N GLY A 342 -6.73 -13.55 8.61
CA GLY A 342 -7.58 -13.00 7.56
C GLY A 342 -6.77 -12.29 6.46
N MET A 343 -5.73 -11.55 6.84
CA MET A 343 -4.81 -10.92 5.90
C MET A 343 -3.98 -11.94 5.12
N LEU A 344 -3.41 -12.94 5.80
CA LEU A 344 -2.58 -13.98 5.17
C LEU A 344 -3.41 -14.81 4.18
N CYS A 345 -4.60 -15.26 4.59
CA CYS A 345 -5.53 -15.97 3.72
C CYS A 345 -5.92 -15.14 2.48
N ASP A 346 -6.09 -13.83 2.62
CA ASP A 346 -6.45 -12.96 1.51
C ASP A 346 -5.31 -12.85 0.48
N VAL A 347 -4.07 -12.59 0.92
CA VAL A 347 -2.93 -12.46 0.00
C VAL A 347 -2.47 -13.79 -0.60
N GLU A 348 -2.57 -14.89 0.15
CA GLU A 348 -2.20 -16.24 -0.34
C GLU A 348 -3.35 -16.95 -1.05
N LYS A 349 -4.54 -16.33 -1.09
CA LYS A 349 -5.75 -16.90 -1.71
C LYS A 349 -6.14 -18.27 -1.14
N VAL A 350 -6.10 -18.40 0.17
CA VAL A 350 -6.47 -19.62 0.89
C VAL A 350 -7.79 -19.45 1.62
N ASN A 351 -8.71 -20.40 1.44
CA ASN A 351 -9.88 -20.59 2.29
C ASN A 351 -9.77 -21.91 3.04
N TYR A 352 -10.42 -21.99 4.19
CA TYR A 352 -10.45 -23.21 5.00
C TYR A 352 -11.85 -23.81 5.04
N THR A 353 -11.93 -25.13 4.83
CA THR A 353 -13.07 -25.94 5.25
C THR A 353 -12.99 -26.22 6.74
N ASN A 354 -14.15 -26.36 7.40
CA ASN A 354 -14.26 -26.56 8.84
C ASN A 354 -13.55 -25.49 9.67
N SER A 355 -13.45 -24.27 9.15
CA SER A 355 -12.81 -23.17 9.86
C SER A 355 -13.62 -22.74 11.08
N PRO A 356 -12.96 -22.24 12.14
CA PRO A 356 -13.66 -21.61 13.25
C PRO A 356 -14.55 -20.46 12.77
N SER A 357 -15.70 -20.27 13.41
CA SER A 357 -16.68 -19.22 13.04
C SER A 357 -16.14 -17.79 13.13
N TRP A 358 -15.03 -17.59 13.85
CA TRP A 358 -14.36 -16.30 13.97
C TRP A 358 -13.40 -16.01 12.81
N LEU A 359 -13.04 -17.00 11.99
CA LEU A 359 -12.26 -16.78 10.80
C LEU A 359 -13.17 -16.12 9.77
N LEU A 360 -12.84 -14.89 9.39
CA LEU A 360 -13.61 -14.15 8.40
C LEU A 360 -13.58 -14.90 7.07
N SER A 361 -14.72 -15.00 6.40
CA SER A 361 -14.76 -15.44 5.00
C SER A 361 -13.93 -14.44 4.19
N THR A 362 -12.84 -14.92 3.61
CA THR A 362 -11.87 -14.14 2.84
C THR A 362 -12.57 -13.46 1.66
N LEU A 363 -12.24 -12.19 1.43
CA LEU A 363 -12.75 -11.46 0.29
C LEU A 363 -12.00 -11.88 -0.99
N PRO A 364 -12.65 -11.87 -2.16
CA PRO A 364 -12.06 -12.33 -3.41
C PRO A 364 -11.13 -11.28 -4.04
N THR A 365 -10.18 -10.70 -3.29
CA THR A 365 -9.27 -9.68 -3.85
C THR A 365 -8.31 -10.32 -4.86
N LYS A 366 -8.50 -10.19 -6.17
CA LYS A 366 -7.62 -10.87 -7.14
C LYS A 366 -6.12 -10.62 -6.84
N VAL A 367 -5.31 -11.68 -6.80
CA VAL A 367 -3.84 -11.59 -6.63
C VAL A 367 -3.21 -11.95 -7.97
N ASN A 368 -2.35 -11.07 -8.49
CA ASN A 368 -1.61 -11.31 -9.72
C ASN A 368 -0.13 -11.51 -9.38
N PHE A 369 0.38 -12.73 -9.57
CA PHE A 369 1.77 -13.09 -9.36
C PHE A 369 2.61 -12.76 -10.58
N LEU A 370 3.70 -12.06 -10.34
CA LEU A 370 4.71 -11.70 -11.31
C LEU A 370 5.70 -12.86 -11.46
N ARG A 371 5.61 -13.55 -12.60
CA ARG A 371 6.53 -14.60 -13.02
C ARG A 371 7.42 -14.12 -14.18
N TYR A 372 8.68 -14.56 -14.21
CA TYR A 372 9.52 -14.43 -15.40
C TYR A 372 9.24 -15.61 -16.33
N ASP A 373 8.70 -15.32 -17.53
CA ASP A 373 8.56 -16.30 -18.59
C ASP A 373 9.88 -16.39 -19.36
N HIS A 374 10.62 -17.46 -19.09
CA HIS A 374 11.90 -17.73 -19.73
C HIS A 374 11.79 -18.01 -21.24
N LEU A 375 10.64 -18.48 -21.73
CA LEU A 375 10.44 -18.77 -23.15
C LEU A 375 10.21 -17.49 -23.96
N GLN A 376 9.42 -16.57 -23.40
CA GLN A 376 9.14 -15.29 -24.05
C GLN A 376 10.21 -14.24 -23.75
N GLN A 377 11.07 -14.49 -22.76
CA GLN A 377 11.99 -13.51 -22.15
C GLN A 377 11.25 -12.28 -21.60
N LYS A 378 10.01 -12.47 -21.13
CA LYS A 378 9.14 -11.40 -20.64
C LYS A 378 8.65 -11.75 -19.25
N ARG A 379 8.38 -10.72 -18.46
CA ARG A 379 7.67 -10.91 -17.21
C ARG A 379 6.16 -10.89 -17.46
N ILE A 380 5.43 -11.84 -16.88
CA ILE A 380 3.98 -11.98 -17.05
C ILE A 380 3.28 -11.94 -15.69
N LEU A 381 2.00 -11.50 -15.69
CA LEU A 381 1.14 -11.53 -14.52
C LEU A 381 0.19 -12.73 -14.62
N GLU A 382 0.35 -13.68 -13.71
CA GLU A 382 -0.51 -14.85 -13.57
C GLU A 382 -1.48 -14.63 -12.43
N VAL A 383 -2.73 -15.03 -12.60
CA VAL A 383 -3.70 -14.94 -11.51
C VAL A 383 -3.42 -16.08 -10.55
N VAL A 384 -3.18 -15.76 -9.28
CA VAL A 384 -3.03 -16.79 -8.25
C VAL A 384 -4.38 -17.45 -8.04
N GLU A 385 -4.42 -18.77 -8.25
CA GLU A 385 -5.61 -19.55 -8.08
C GLU A 385 -6.02 -19.64 -6.61
N HIS A 386 -7.33 -19.79 -6.42
CA HIS A 386 -7.91 -19.94 -5.10
C HIS A 386 -7.67 -21.37 -4.59
N GLN A 387 -7.16 -21.49 -3.36
CA GLN A 387 -6.91 -22.76 -2.70
C GLN A 387 -7.88 -22.98 -1.55
N VAL A 388 -8.39 -24.19 -1.44
CA VAL A 388 -9.25 -24.62 -0.33
C VAL A 388 -8.52 -25.69 0.46
N LEU A 389 -8.16 -25.37 1.70
CA LEU A 389 -7.48 -26.27 2.62
C LEU A 389 -8.43 -26.68 3.76
N ARG A 390 -8.06 -27.69 4.54
CA ARG A 390 -8.78 -28.05 5.77
C ARG A 390 -8.16 -27.31 6.95
N TRP A 391 -8.97 -26.70 7.81
CA TRP A 391 -8.45 -26.10 9.04
C TRP A 391 -7.85 -27.20 9.94
N PRO A 392 -6.62 -27.04 10.44
CA PRO A 392 -5.98 -28.06 11.27
C PRO A 392 -6.58 -28.11 12.66
N ASP A 393 -6.46 -29.28 13.29
CA ASP A 393 -6.78 -29.43 14.71
C ASP A 393 -5.82 -28.61 15.59
N ASN A 394 -6.27 -28.26 16.80
CA ASN A 394 -5.38 -27.61 17.75
C ASN A 394 -4.42 -28.64 18.34
N ASN A 395 -3.16 -28.23 18.49
CA ASN A 395 -2.16 -28.97 19.25
C ASN A 395 -2.58 -29.08 20.71
N THR A 396 -2.23 -30.20 21.35
CA THR A 396 -2.36 -30.36 22.81
C THR A 396 -1.15 -29.73 23.53
N MET A 397 -1.31 -29.46 24.82
CA MET A 397 -0.22 -28.96 25.67
C MET A 397 1.00 -29.89 25.65
N ASP A 398 0.77 -31.21 25.75
CA ASP A 398 1.83 -32.22 25.74
C ASP A 398 2.52 -32.29 24.39
N HIS A 399 1.77 -32.30 23.29
CA HIS A 399 2.36 -32.29 21.95
C HIS A 399 3.27 -31.08 21.72
N ASN A 400 2.83 -29.90 22.16
CA ASN A 400 3.64 -28.70 22.07
C ASN A 400 4.81 -28.69 23.07
N LYS A 401 4.71 -29.36 24.22
CA LYS A 401 5.85 -29.56 25.13
C LYS A 401 6.92 -30.40 24.47
N ASP A 402 6.54 -31.48 23.78
CA ASP A 402 7.47 -32.35 23.06
C ASP A 402 8.17 -31.59 21.92
N ARG A 403 7.40 -30.86 21.10
CA ARG A 403 7.96 -29.98 20.05
C ARG A 403 8.92 -28.92 20.60
N LEU A 404 8.67 -28.40 21.81
CA LEU A 404 9.58 -27.45 22.46
C LEU A 404 10.86 -28.14 22.93
N LEU A 405 10.79 -29.37 23.43
CA LEU A 405 11.95 -30.17 23.83
C LEU A 405 12.81 -30.57 22.63
N GLU A 406 12.19 -30.81 21.47
CA GLU A 406 12.89 -31.04 20.20
C GLU A 406 13.60 -29.77 19.71
N LEU A 407 12.96 -28.60 19.80
CA LEU A 407 13.56 -27.33 19.38
C LEU A 407 14.63 -26.83 20.34
N PHE A 408 14.48 -27.09 21.63
CA PHE A 408 15.41 -26.68 22.68
C PHE A 408 15.81 -27.88 23.56
N PRO A 409 16.60 -28.83 23.03
CA PRO A 409 17.04 -30.00 23.79
C PRO A 409 17.82 -29.55 25.04
N PRO A 410 17.49 -30.05 26.25
CA PRO A 410 18.13 -29.61 27.49
C PRO A 410 19.67 -29.73 27.50
N GLN A 411 20.21 -30.70 26.75
CA GLN A 411 21.65 -30.91 26.62
C GLN A 411 22.34 -29.78 25.82
N GLN A 412 21.67 -29.27 24.80
CA GLN A 412 22.18 -28.20 23.93
C GLN A 412 21.82 -26.81 24.47
N PHE A 413 20.69 -26.69 25.18
CA PHE A 413 20.17 -25.45 25.74
C PHE A 413 19.98 -25.56 27.27
N PRO A 414 21.05 -25.77 28.05
CA PRO A 414 20.95 -25.95 29.51
C PRO A 414 20.45 -24.70 30.25
N ASN A 415 20.46 -23.54 29.57
CA ASN A 415 19.98 -22.26 30.08
C ASN A 415 18.49 -21.99 29.75
N THR A 416 17.78 -22.96 29.19
CA THR A 416 16.33 -22.91 28.92
C THR A 416 15.63 -24.06 29.63
N ARG A 417 14.54 -23.74 30.35
CA ARG A 417 13.66 -24.72 31.02
C ARG A 417 12.28 -24.70 30.38
N ILE A 418 11.70 -25.88 30.18
CA ILE A 418 10.40 -26.07 29.53
C ILE A 418 9.42 -26.64 30.57
N GLY A 419 8.29 -25.96 30.74
CA GLY A 419 7.22 -26.29 31.67
C GLY A 419 7.49 -25.82 33.09
N GLU A 420 8.30 -26.58 33.82
CA GLU A 420 8.50 -26.36 35.25
C GLU A 420 9.13 -24.99 35.52
N LYS A 421 8.54 -24.23 36.44
CA LYS A 421 9.08 -22.94 36.85
C LYS A 421 10.36 -23.19 37.65
N PRO A 422 11.52 -22.69 37.18
CA PRO A 422 12.77 -22.96 37.85
C PRO A 422 12.86 -22.21 39.18
N ALA A 423 13.67 -22.76 40.10
CA ALA A 423 13.94 -22.16 41.39
C ALA A 423 14.56 -20.75 41.25
N HIS A 424 14.41 -19.92 42.28
CA HIS A 424 14.86 -18.52 42.28
C HIS A 424 16.34 -18.33 41.88
N GLY A 425 17.22 -19.28 42.20
CA GLY A 425 18.63 -19.23 41.83
C GLY A 425 18.89 -19.29 40.32
N PHE A 426 18.00 -19.88 39.53
CA PHE A 426 18.14 -19.96 38.08
C PHE A 426 17.90 -18.60 37.38
N LEU A 427 17.05 -17.74 37.96
CA LEU A 427 16.60 -16.46 37.41
C LEU A 427 17.24 -15.24 38.10
N SER A 428 18.38 -15.43 38.79
CA SER A 428 19.07 -14.38 39.56
C SER A 428 19.97 -13.47 38.69
N PRO A 429 20.27 -12.25 39.18
CA PRO A 429 19.54 -11.01 38.91
C PRO A 429 19.60 -10.53 37.45
N PRO A 430 18.53 -9.87 36.95
CA PRO A 430 17.38 -9.38 37.71
C PRO A 430 16.35 -10.48 38.03
N LYS A 431 15.71 -10.42 39.23
CA LYS A 431 14.69 -11.36 39.74
C LYS A 431 13.46 -11.41 38.83
N ARG A 432 13.56 -12.17 37.75
CA ARG A 432 12.51 -12.32 36.76
C ARG A 432 11.40 -13.24 37.29
N SER A 433 10.16 -12.77 37.27
CA SER A 433 8.98 -13.54 37.69
C SER A 433 8.12 -14.05 36.53
N ALA A 434 8.43 -13.63 35.30
CA ALA A 434 7.65 -13.92 34.09
C ALA A 434 8.32 -14.96 33.17
N CYS A 435 7.54 -15.84 32.54
CA CYS A 435 8.04 -16.79 31.54
C CYS A 435 8.51 -16.08 30.25
N ASP A 436 9.15 -16.78 29.31
CA ASP A 436 9.73 -16.21 28.07
C ASP A 436 8.67 -15.52 27.24
N ILE A 437 7.52 -16.16 27.09
CA ILE A 437 6.35 -15.57 26.45
C ILE A 437 5.91 -14.28 27.16
N CYS A 438 5.67 -14.27 28.47
CA CYS A 438 5.25 -13.05 29.16
C CYS A 438 6.30 -11.93 29.10
N LEU A 439 7.59 -12.30 29.20
CA LEU A 439 8.70 -11.35 29.11
C LEU A 439 8.78 -10.71 27.72
N SER A 440 8.59 -11.51 26.67
CA SER A 440 8.59 -11.07 25.28
C SER A 440 7.59 -9.98 24.95
N GLN A 441 6.41 -10.08 25.58
CA GLN A 441 5.30 -9.18 25.31
C GLN A 441 5.44 -7.87 26.07
N ARG A 442 6.49 -7.71 26.91
CA ARG A 442 6.69 -6.56 27.82
C ARG A 442 5.37 -6.12 28.48
N THR A 443 4.53 -7.10 28.82
CA THR A 443 3.19 -6.85 29.34
C THR A 443 3.27 -6.33 30.76
N THR A 444 2.42 -5.36 31.11
CA THR A 444 2.14 -5.01 32.51
C THR A 444 1.38 -6.14 33.23
N THR A 445 0.84 -7.10 32.49
CA THR A 445 0.14 -8.28 33.02
C THR A 445 1.11 -9.22 33.72
N LYS A 446 0.82 -9.53 34.99
CA LYS A 446 1.56 -10.49 35.81
C LYS A 446 1.52 -11.88 35.13
N CYS A 447 2.66 -12.57 35.10
CA CYS A 447 2.73 -13.97 34.70
C CYS A 447 2.13 -14.84 35.82
N ASP A 448 0.87 -15.20 35.66
CA ASP A 448 0.16 -16.08 36.59
C ASP A 448 0.42 -17.53 36.21
N TYR A 449 1.47 -18.11 36.77
CA TYR A 449 1.93 -19.46 36.48
C TYR A 449 1.15 -20.48 37.30
N ASP A 450 0.70 -21.53 36.63
CA ASP A 450 -0.01 -22.65 37.23
C ASP A 450 0.87 -23.90 37.19
N PRO A 451 1.17 -24.51 38.35
CA PRO A 451 1.99 -25.70 38.41
C PRO A 451 1.28 -26.97 37.91
N THR A 452 -0.05 -26.96 37.77
CA THR A 452 -0.82 -28.16 37.36
C THR A 452 -0.63 -28.50 35.88
N ASP A 453 -0.62 -27.48 35.02
CA ASP A 453 -0.44 -27.59 33.56
C ASP A 453 0.87 -26.96 33.08
N HIS A 454 1.71 -26.52 34.03
CA HIS A 454 2.98 -25.84 33.81
C HIS A 454 2.91 -24.65 32.84
N SER A 455 1.79 -23.92 32.85
CA SER A 455 1.54 -22.84 31.91
C SER A 455 1.11 -21.56 32.62
N CYS A 456 0.84 -20.52 31.85
CA CYS A 456 0.29 -19.28 32.37
C CYS A 456 -0.82 -18.78 31.45
N GLN A 457 -1.55 -17.76 31.90
CA GLN A 457 -2.61 -17.14 31.10
C GLN A 457 -2.19 -16.74 29.67
N CYS A 458 -0.93 -16.39 29.44
CA CYS A 458 -0.42 -16.04 28.11
C CYS A 458 -0.06 -17.26 27.25
N CYS A 459 0.36 -18.37 27.86
CA CYS A 459 0.80 -19.58 27.13
C CYS A 459 -0.37 -20.51 26.79
N ARG A 460 -1.43 -20.54 27.61
CA ARG A 460 -2.61 -21.41 27.39
C ARG A 460 -3.33 -21.22 26.06
N PRO A 461 -3.56 -20.00 25.53
CA PRO A 461 -4.23 -19.84 24.24
C PRO A 461 -3.43 -20.39 23.06
N LEU A 462 -2.11 -20.54 23.26
CA LEU A 462 -1.19 -21.17 22.32
C LEU A 462 -1.10 -22.69 22.52
N GLN A 463 -1.83 -23.26 23.49
CA GLN A 463 -1.73 -24.66 23.88
C GLN A 463 -0.29 -25.08 24.16
N ARG A 464 0.50 -24.25 24.86
CA ARG A 464 1.88 -24.57 25.21
C ARG A 464 2.19 -24.34 26.67
N VAL A 465 3.14 -25.10 27.19
CA VAL A 465 3.73 -24.89 28.52
C VAL A 465 4.61 -23.62 28.54
N CYS A 466 4.84 -23.08 29.74
CA CYS A 466 5.76 -21.96 29.94
C CYS A 466 7.20 -22.34 29.61
N THR A 467 7.97 -21.38 29.13
CA THR A 467 9.42 -21.52 28.90
C THR A 467 10.16 -20.50 29.75
N TRP A 468 11.33 -20.86 30.26
CA TRP A 468 12.12 -20.02 31.16
C TRP A 468 13.58 -20.06 30.75
N SER A 469 14.06 -18.96 30.17
CA SER A 469 15.45 -18.82 29.75
C SER A 469 16.22 -17.83 30.61
N ARG A 470 17.52 -18.09 30.79
CA ARG A 470 18.46 -17.17 31.47
C ARG A 470 19.63 -16.81 30.56
N THR A 471 20.24 -15.66 30.80
CA THR A 471 21.51 -15.30 30.16
C THR A 471 22.59 -16.30 30.61
N PRO A 472 23.41 -16.84 29.69
CA PRO A 472 24.52 -17.72 30.06
C PRO A 472 25.45 -17.06 31.09
N PRO A 473 25.99 -17.81 32.08
CA PRO A 473 26.95 -17.28 33.03
C PRO A 473 28.17 -16.67 32.32
N GLY A 474 28.56 -15.45 32.70
CA GLY A 474 29.70 -14.72 32.10
C GLY A 474 29.33 -13.78 30.95
N GLU A 475 28.11 -13.83 30.41
CA GLU A 475 27.65 -12.88 29.39
C GLU A 475 26.98 -11.65 30.02
N LYS A 476 27.48 -10.45 29.70
CA LYS A 476 26.87 -9.16 30.09
C LYS A 476 25.74 -8.74 29.12
N LYS A 477 24.85 -9.65 28.74
CA LYS A 477 23.73 -9.38 27.81
C LYS A 477 22.38 -9.52 28.49
N ASN A 478 21.43 -8.69 28.09
CA ASN A 478 20.06 -8.84 28.56
C ASN A 478 19.45 -10.07 27.86
N ILE A 479 18.76 -10.95 28.59
CA ILE A 479 18.06 -12.11 28.01
C ILE A 479 17.08 -11.70 26.91
N MET A 480 16.58 -10.45 26.96
CA MET A 480 15.81 -9.87 25.87
C MET A 480 16.55 -9.95 24.52
N ASP A 481 17.86 -9.69 24.49
CA ASP A 481 18.62 -9.65 23.24
C ASP A 481 18.72 -11.04 22.56
N SER A 482 18.55 -12.13 23.33
CA SER A 482 18.53 -13.51 22.80
C SER A 482 17.28 -13.83 21.98
N PHE A 483 16.29 -12.95 22.04
CA PHE A 483 15.03 -13.05 21.33
C PHE A 483 14.94 -12.12 20.11
N VAL A 484 16.05 -11.55 19.66
CA VAL A 484 16.08 -10.79 18.40
C VAL A 484 16.15 -11.77 17.23
N HIS A 485 15.71 -11.34 16.04
CA HIS A 485 15.79 -12.17 14.85
C HIS A 485 17.19 -12.76 14.62
N GLY A 486 17.25 -14.06 14.29
CA GLY A 486 18.51 -14.78 14.09
C GLY A 486 19.31 -15.06 15.37
N LYS A 487 18.69 -14.90 16.55
CA LYS A 487 19.26 -15.26 17.85
C LYS A 487 18.67 -16.58 18.37
N PRO A 488 19.33 -17.25 19.34
CA PRO A 488 18.95 -18.61 19.75
C PRO A 488 17.50 -18.77 20.17
N LEU A 489 16.87 -17.74 20.74
CA LEU A 489 15.51 -17.80 21.24
C LEU A 489 14.48 -17.11 20.33
N ASP A 490 14.84 -16.67 19.12
CA ASP A 490 13.90 -16.06 18.14
C ASP A 490 12.66 -16.94 17.94
N GLU A 491 12.87 -18.25 17.80
CA GLU A 491 11.86 -19.27 17.54
C GLU A 491 10.86 -19.46 18.70
N LEU A 492 11.21 -19.03 19.91
CA LEU A 492 10.25 -18.96 21.03
C LEU A 492 9.19 -17.86 20.82
N GLY A 493 9.28 -17.10 19.73
CA GLY A 493 8.23 -16.21 19.25
C GLY A 493 8.37 -14.80 19.78
N ILE A 494 9.59 -14.27 19.79
CA ILE A 494 9.87 -12.99 20.45
C ILE A 494 10.62 -12.09 19.47
N ALA A 495 10.16 -10.86 19.34
CA ALA A 495 10.80 -9.83 18.53
C ALA A 495 10.95 -8.69 19.50
N VAL A 496 12.13 -8.57 20.09
CA VAL A 496 12.41 -7.45 20.97
C VAL A 496 12.30 -6.20 20.14
N ASN A 497 11.50 -5.24 20.62
CA ASN A 497 11.37 -3.95 20.01
C ASN A 497 12.76 -3.31 19.91
N ILE A 498 13.35 -3.31 18.71
CA ILE A 498 14.68 -2.73 18.44
C ILE A 498 14.63 -1.19 18.60
N SER A 499 13.47 -0.54 18.66
CA SER A 499 13.35 0.87 18.25
C SER A 499 12.62 1.83 19.20
N ARG A 500 12.65 1.64 20.52
CA ARG A 500 12.16 2.73 21.42
C ARG A 500 13.10 3.95 21.50
N ASN A 501 14.33 3.83 21.02
CA ASN A 501 15.32 4.92 21.07
C ASN A 501 15.38 5.76 19.78
N GLU A 502 14.65 5.40 18.72
CA GLU A 502 14.78 6.05 17.39
C GLU A 502 13.40 6.39 16.80
N GLY A 503 12.73 7.42 17.35
CA GLY A 503 11.62 8.13 16.68
C GLY A 503 10.50 7.26 16.05
N ALA A 504 9.77 7.83 15.10
CA ALA A 504 8.97 7.03 14.17
C ALA A 504 9.94 6.36 13.19
N LEU A 505 9.88 5.02 13.04
CA LEU A 505 10.69 4.23 12.09
C LEU A 505 10.33 4.48 10.61
N VAL A 506 10.03 5.73 10.27
CA VAL A 506 9.85 6.18 8.90
C VAL A 506 11.22 6.17 8.24
N ARG A 507 11.43 5.24 7.31
CA ARG A 507 12.68 5.16 6.56
C ARG A 507 12.48 5.77 5.19
N THR A 508 13.44 6.58 4.74
CA THR A 508 13.60 6.83 3.31
C THR A 508 13.92 5.50 2.62
N MET A 509 13.24 5.22 1.51
CA MET A 509 13.54 4.07 0.68
C MET A 509 14.79 4.38 -0.16
N GLU A 510 15.79 3.49 -0.09
CA GLU A 510 17.03 3.59 -0.89
C GLU A 510 16.71 3.51 -2.39
N GLU A 511 15.86 2.55 -2.76
CA GLU A 511 15.32 2.44 -4.10
C GLU A 511 13.83 2.79 -4.06
N PRO A 512 13.36 3.74 -4.90
CA PRO A 512 11.94 4.03 -4.95
C PRO A 512 11.19 2.76 -5.40
N PRO A 513 9.96 2.53 -4.93
CA PRO A 513 9.16 1.35 -5.30
C PRO A 513 8.83 1.29 -6.80
N PHE A 514 9.11 2.40 -7.49
CA PHE A 514 8.95 2.68 -8.90
C PHE A 514 9.94 3.80 -9.26
N ASN A 515 10.80 3.60 -10.27
CA ASN A 515 11.68 4.63 -10.79
C ASN A 515 11.18 5.10 -12.17
N PRO A 516 10.51 6.26 -12.28
CA PRO A 516 10.04 6.79 -13.57
C PRO A 516 11.15 7.09 -14.58
N ASP A 517 12.43 7.09 -14.17
CA ASP A 517 13.57 7.47 -15.02
C ASP A 517 14.19 6.32 -15.78
N ILE A 518 14.22 5.13 -15.18
CA ILE A 518 14.66 3.90 -15.86
C ILE A 518 13.66 3.53 -16.98
N GLU A 519 12.40 3.91 -16.82
CA GLU A 519 11.33 3.64 -17.79
C GLU A 519 11.21 4.70 -18.90
N ASN A 520 12.01 5.78 -18.87
CA ASN A 520 12.00 6.81 -19.90
C ASN A 520 12.94 6.49 -21.08
N GLU A 521 13.93 5.61 -20.91
CA GLU A 521 14.93 5.32 -21.96
C GLU A 521 14.56 4.12 -22.85
N GLU A 522 13.72 3.18 -22.39
CA GLU A 522 13.36 1.96 -23.14
C GLU A 522 11.96 1.97 -23.81
N HIS A 523 11.15 3.02 -23.67
CA HIS A 523 9.70 2.93 -23.96
C HIS A 523 9.17 3.90 -25.04
N ALA A 524 10.05 4.45 -25.87
CA ALA A 524 9.66 5.21 -27.06
C ALA A 524 8.96 4.35 -28.15
N GLU A 525 8.99 3.02 -28.04
CA GLU A 525 8.59 2.10 -29.12
C GLU A 525 7.19 1.46 -28.98
N LEU A 526 6.49 1.58 -27.85
CA LEU A 526 5.34 0.70 -27.54
C LEU A 526 3.93 1.33 -27.54
N THR A 527 3.75 2.61 -27.88
CA THR A 527 2.39 3.21 -27.98
C THR A 527 1.65 2.86 -29.29
N GLY A 528 2.03 1.74 -29.92
CA GLY A 528 1.53 1.28 -31.22
C GLY A 528 0.01 1.13 -31.31
N ALA A 529 -0.52 1.51 -32.47
CA ALA A 529 -1.85 1.11 -32.92
C ALA A 529 -1.89 -0.42 -33.13
N GLN A 530 -2.57 -1.10 -32.21
CA GLN A 530 -3.44 -2.24 -32.51
C GLN A 530 -4.82 -2.00 -31.89
#